data_AF-W7DNZ3-F1
#
_entry.id   AF-W7DNZ3-F1
#
_cell.length_a   1.000
_cell.length_b   1.000
_cell.length_c   1.000
_cell.angle_alpha   90.00
_cell.angle_beta   90.00
_cell.angle_gamma   90.00
#
_symmetry.space_group_name_H-M   'P 1'
#
loop_
_entity.id
_entity.type
_entity.pdbx_description
1 polymer ?
#
loop_
_entity_poly.entity_id
_entity_poly.type
_entity_poly.pdbx_seq_one_letter_code
_entity_poly.pdbx_strand_id
1 'polypeptide(L)'
;MKIPKKALTYELFMLVLILLSFALIPYHNFWTVLLNWAIWAIFTLDYVARLVRAEDKKKYIKTHPFQLIAIIPAYGLFRAARIVSLFHLLRLTAMGNRYLTPLYNFLKTNGLNRFILIFLLLVIFIPVPMVFIEPEIHNYPDALWWAIVTATTVGYGDIIPVTPIGRILASIMMLVGIGFIGMITSTIMSYASGKKKRFSSTDKIAHITKAIDQIEETK
;
A
#
# COMPACT_ATOMS: atom_id res chain seq x y z
N MET A 1 18.36 6.75 -0.31
CA MET A 1 18.72 5.49 -1.03
C MET A 1 17.68 5.27 -2.12
N LYS A 2 18.04 5.42 -3.42
CA LYS A 2 17.10 5.26 -4.54
C LYS A 2 16.80 3.77 -4.71
N ILE A 3 15.62 3.33 -4.30
CA ILE A 3 15.14 1.97 -4.60
C ILE A 3 14.92 1.93 -6.11
N PRO A 4 15.59 1.05 -6.88
CA PRO A 4 15.40 0.97 -8.32
C PRO A 4 13.95 0.58 -8.60
N LYS A 5 13.28 1.21 -9.58
CA LYS A 5 11.86 0.96 -9.91
C LYS A 5 11.52 -0.53 -10.08
N LYS A 6 12.47 -1.33 -10.58
CA LYS A 6 12.36 -2.78 -10.74
C LYS A 6 12.23 -3.53 -9.42
N ALA A 7 12.79 -3.00 -8.33
CA ALA A 7 12.66 -3.59 -7.00
C ALA A 7 11.25 -3.37 -6.42
N LEU A 8 10.64 -2.18 -6.60
CA LEU A 8 9.29 -1.95 -6.09
C LEU A 8 8.24 -2.82 -6.79
N THR A 9 8.27 -2.91 -8.11
CA THR A 9 7.30 -3.74 -8.87
C THR A 9 7.40 -5.20 -8.46
N TYR A 10 8.62 -5.68 -8.25
CA TYR A 10 8.90 -7.02 -7.78
C TYR A 10 8.39 -7.23 -6.34
N GLU A 11 8.59 -6.27 -5.45
CA GLU A 11 8.13 -6.33 -4.05
C GLU A 11 6.60 -6.34 -3.94
N LEU A 12 5.92 -5.50 -4.74
CA LEU A 12 4.45 -5.46 -4.79
C LEU A 12 3.87 -6.77 -5.32
N PHE A 13 4.48 -7.33 -6.37
CA PHE A 13 4.09 -8.63 -6.93
C PHE A 13 4.20 -9.74 -5.88
N MET A 14 5.31 -9.79 -5.14
CA MET A 14 5.48 -10.77 -4.07
C MET A 14 4.45 -10.59 -2.95
N LEU A 15 4.08 -9.35 -2.62
CA LEU A 15 3.05 -9.06 -1.62
C LEU A 15 1.67 -9.57 -2.08
N VAL A 16 1.30 -9.34 -3.34
CA VAL A 16 0.05 -9.86 -3.91
C VAL A 16 0.01 -11.38 -3.86
N LEU A 17 1.10 -12.07 -4.19
CA LEU A 17 1.18 -13.54 -4.09
C LEU A 17 1.00 -14.04 -2.65
N ILE A 18 1.52 -13.31 -1.65
CA ILE A 18 1.29 -13.64 -0.24
C ILE A 18 -0.18 -13.50 0.12
N LEU A 19 -0.80 -12.36 -0.21
CA LEU A 19 -2.22 -12.12 0.08
C LEU A 19 -3.11 -13.15 -0.61
N LEU A 20 -2.79 -13.51 -1.86
CA LEU A 20 -3.47 -14.57 -2.59
C LEU A 20 -3.34 -15.92 -1.90
N SER A 21 -2.14 -16.29 -1.42
CA SER A 21 -1.94 -17.52 -0.64
C SER A 21 -2.79 -17.54 0.63
N PHE A 22 -2.90 -16.42 1.35
CA PHE A 22 -3.77 -16.31 2.52
C PHE A 22 -5.26 -16.42 2.18
N ALA A 23 -5.71 -15.78 1.10
CA ALA A 23 -7.10 -15.84 0.65
C ALA A 23 -7.54 -17.25 0.23
N LEU A 24 -6.61 -18.10 -0.18
CA LEU A 24 -6.86 -19.49 -0.56
C LEU A 24 -6.95 -20.46 0.62
N ILE A 25 -6.57 -20.07 1.84
CA ILE A 25 -6.58 -20.93 3.04
C ILE A 25 -7.96 -21.54 3.34
N PRO A 26 -9.09 -20.81 3.26
CA PRO A 26 -10.41 -21.37 3.59
C PRO A 26 -10.92 -22.39 2.58
N TYR A 27 -10.35 -22.40 1.37
CA TYR A 27 -10.79 -23.24 0.27
C TYR A 27 -9.89 -24.47 0.17
N HIS A 28 -10.47 -25.67 0.17
CA HIS A 28 -9.74 -26.94 0.10
C HIS A 28 -10.13 -27.72 -1.16
N ASN A 29 -9.89 -27.10 -2.32
CA ASN A 29 -10.16 -27.71 -3.63
C ASN A 29 -8.84 -28.06 -4.35
N PHE A 30 -8.88 -29.02 -5.28
CA PHE A 30 -7.72 -29.42 -6.08
C PHE A 30 -6.98 -28.22 -6.70
N TRP A 31 -7.74 -27.28 -7.29
CA TRP A 31 -7.20 -26.06 -7.89
C TRP A 31 -6.45 -25.18 -6.88
N THR A 32 -6.97 -25.04 -5.66
CA THR A 32 -6.36 -24.20 -4.62
C THR A 32 -5.08 -24.82 -4.06
N VAL A 33 -5.00 -26.15 -4.03
CA VAL A 33 -3.78 -26.88 -3.68
C VAL A 33 -2.72 -26.67 -4.77
N LEU A 34 -3.08 -26.85 -6.05
CA LEU A 34 -2.18 -26.63 -7.18
C LEU A 34 -1.63 -25.21 -7.22
N LEU A 35 -2.49 -24.21 -6.99
CA LEU A 35 -2.11 -22.80 -6.98
C LEU A 35 -1.16 -22.47 -5.81
N ASN A 36 -1.42 -23.03 -4.62
CA ASN A 36 -0.50 -22.91 -3.48
C ASN A 36 0.87 -23.54 -3.75
N TRP A 37 0.92 -24.69 -4.44
CA TRP A 37 2.18 -25.30 -4.88
C TRP A 37 2.95 -24.42 -5.88
N ALA A 38 2.25 -23.80 -6.82
CA ALA A 38 2.85 -22.86 -7.77
C ALA A 38 3.43 -21.62 -7.06
N ILE A 39 2.66 -21.03 -6.13
CA ILE A 39 3.11 -19.88 -5.32
C ILE A 39 4.34 -20.27 -4.48
N TRP A 40 4.32 -21.45 -3.85
CA TRP A 40 5.44 -21.96 -3.08
C TRP A 40 6.70 -22.17 -3.92
N ALA A 41 6.56 -22.72 -5.14
CA ALA A 41 7.66 -22.89 -6.07
C ALA A 41 8.31 -21.54 -6.44
N ILE A 42 7.50 -20.51 -6.69
CA ILE A 42 7.98 -19.14 -6.97
C ILE A 42 8.78 -18.59 -5.79
N PHE A 43 8.26 -18.72 -4.55
CA PHE A 43 8.98 -18.26 -3.36
C PHE A 43 10.29 -19.02 -3.11
N THR A 44 10.28 -20.32 -3.36
CA THR A 44 11.47 -21.17 -3.17
C THR A 44 12.56 -20.80 -4.18
N LEU A 45 12.20 -20.67 -5.46
CA LEU A 45 13.12 -20.25 -6.51
C LEU A 45 13.71 -18.87 -6.23
N ASP A 46 12.89 -17.94 -5.76
CA ASP A 46 13.34 -16.61 -5.38
C ASP A 46 14.35 -16.64 -4.24
N TYR A 47 14.07 -17.39 -3.17
CA TYR A 47 15.00 -17.52 -2.05
C TYR A 47 16.34 -18.11 -2.49
N VAL A 48 16.30 -19.19 -3.29
CA VAL A 48 17.51 -19.84 -3.81
C VAL A 48 18.31 -18.86 -4.66
N ALA A 49 17.67 -18.11 -5.56
CA ALA A 49 18.34 -17.11 -6.38
C ALA A 49 19.05 -16.02 -5.54
N ARG A 50 18.43 -15.60 -4.42
CA ARG A 50 19.05 -14.63 -3.51
C ARG A 50 20.16 -15.23 -2.66
N LEU A 51 20.00 -16.47 -2.21
CA LEU A 51 21.02 -17.18 -1.43
C LEU A 51 22.29 -17.41 -2.28
N VAL A 52 22.13 -17.71 -3.57
CA VAL A 52 23.25 -17.87 -4.51
C VAL A 52 23.94 -16.52 -4.77
N ARG A 53 23.20 -15.41 -4.80
CA ARG A 53 23.75 -14.06 -5.01
C ARG A 53 24.33 -13.41 -3.75
N ALA A 54 24.13 -13.99 -2.57
CA ALA A 54 24.66 -13.43 -1.33
C ALA A 54 26.16 -13.77 -1.19
N GLU A 55 26.98 -12.76 -0.94
CA GLU A 55 28.43 -12.90 -0.74
C GLU A 55 28.78 -13.84 0.42
N ASP A 56 27.98 -13.82 1.49
CA ASP A 56 28.09 -14.75 2.62
C ASP A 56 26.77 -15.48 2.88
N LYS A 57 26.73 -16.73 2.42
CA LYS A 57 25.56 -17.63 2.52
C LYS A 57 25.14 -17.89 3.97
N LYS A 58 26.11 -18.05 4.89
CA LYS A 58 25.83 -18.36 6.29
C LYS A 58 25.26 -17.14 7.02
N LYS A 59 25.83 -15.97 6.76
CA LYS A 59 25.30 -14.70 7.29
C LYS A 59 23.90 -14.41 6.72
N TYR A 60 23.66 -14.71 5.45
CA TYR A 60 22.35 -14.53 4.82
C TYR A 60 21.26 -15.39 5.48
N ILE A 61 21.53 -16.67 5.68
CA ILE A 61 20.61 -17.61 6.36
C ILE A 61 20.31 -17.13 7.78
N LYS A 62 21.33 -16.72 8.54
CA LYS A 62 21.16 -16.22 9.92
C LYS A 62 20.38 -14.90 10.00
N THR A 63 20.45 -14.07 8.97
CA THR A 63 19.74 -12.78 8.91
C THR A 63 18.30 -12.95 8.40
N HIS A 64 18.00 -14.05 7.68
CA HIS A 64 16.67 -14.32 7.12
C HIS A 64 16.10 -15.70 7.54
N PRO A 65 16.03 -16.01 8.85
CA PRO A 65 15.58 -17.33 9.32
C PRO A 65 14.14 -17.66 8.90
N PHE A 66 13.28 -16.65 8.80
CA PHE A 66 11.87 -16.82 8.42
C PHE A 66 11.66 -17.27 6.96
N GLN A 67 12.57 -16.93 6.05
CA GLN A 67 12.50 -17.39 4.66
C GLN A 67 12.83 -18.87 4.53
N LEU A 68 13.70 -19.38 5.40
CA LEU A 68 14.05 -20.79 5.48
C LEU A 68 12.84 -21.62 5.97
N ILE A 69 12.15 -21.12 6.99
CA ILE A 69 10.95 -21.76 7.56
C ILE A 69 9.81 -21.79 6.53
N ALA A 70 9.67 -20.74 5.70
CA ALA A 70 8.65 -20.67 4.65
C ALA A 70 8.85 -21.69 3.50
N ILE A 71 10.07 -22.18 3.30
CA ILE A 71 10.36 -23.19 2.27
C ILE A 71 9.98 -24.58 2.76
N ILE A 72 9.99 -24.84 4.07
CA ILE A 72 9.68 -26.17 4.59
C ILE A 72 8.19 -26.45 4.34
N PRO A 73 7.86 -27.41 3.46
CA PRO A 73 6.49 -27.71 3.11
C PRO A 73 5.83 -28.48 4.26
N ALA A 74 5.17 -27.77 5.18
CA ALA A 74 4.46 -28.39 6.31
C ALA A 74 3.06 -28.88 5.89
N TYR A 75 2.96 -29.75 4.88
CA TYR A 75 1.68 -30.19 4.29
C TYR A 75 0.92 -31.25 5.10
N GLY A 76 0.97 -31.21 6.43
CA GLY A 76 -0.13 -31.82 7.21
C GLY A 76 0.18 -32.98 8.16
N LEU A 77 1.36 -33.04 8.80
CA LEU A 77 1.60 -34.10 9.79
C LEU A 77 1.10 -33.79 11.22
N PHE A 78 0.72 -32.55 11.56
CA PHE A 78 0.20 -32.25 12.90
C PHE A 78 -0.90 -31.19 12.83
N ARG A 79 -1.97 -31.31 13.64
CA ARG A 79 -2.95 -30.23 13.88
C ARG A 79 -2.27 -28.92 14.33
N ALA A 80 -1.05 -29.00 14.86
CA ALA A 80 -0.15 -27.87 15.14
C ALA A 80 0.36 -27.12 13.88
N ALA A 81 0.23 -27.69 12.67
CA ALA A 81 0.59 -27.04 11.41
C ALA A 81 -0.29 -25.82 11.10
N ARG A 82 -1.49 -25.70 11.67
CA ARG A 82 -2.30 -24.47 11.62
C ARG A 82 -1.60 -23.30 12.33
N ILE A 83 -0.78 -23.59 13.35
CA ILE A 83 0.08 -22.60 14.01
C ILE A 83 1.28 -22.25 13.11
N VAL A 84 1.83 -23.21 12.35
CA VAL A 84 2.87 -22.96 11.33
C VAL A 84 2.34 -22.07 10.17
N SER A 85 1.05 -22.17 9.84
CA SER A 85 0.38 -21.21 8.95
C SER A 85 0.28 -19.81 9.56
N LEU A 86 0.17 -19.67 10.89
CA LEU A 86 0.28 -18.37 11.58
C LEU A 86 1.75 -17.87 11.63
N PHE A 87 2.74 -18.75 11.60
CA PHE A 87 4.14 -18.35 11.36
C PHE A 87 4.37 -17.76 9.97
N HIS A 88 3.48 -18.03 8.99
CA HIS A 88 3.48 -17.28 7.73
C HIS A 88 3.06 -15.81 7.93
N LEU A 89 2.35 -15.44 9.00
CA LEU A 89 2.08 -14.03 9.34
C LEU A 89 3.30 -13.34 9.97
N LEU A 90 4.19 -14.10 10.64
CA LEU A 90 5.48 -13.58 11.14
C LEU A 90 6.43 -13.21 9.98
N ARG A 91 6.13 -13.68 8.76
CA ARG A 91 6.73 -13.15 7.53
C ARG A 91 6.45 -11.66 7.37
N LEU A 92 5.26 -11.15 7.72
CA LEU A 92 4.88 -9.74 7.59
C LEU A 92 5.66 -8.84 8.55
N THR A 93 6.02 -9.32 9.75
CA THR A 93 6.78 -8.53 10.73
C THR A 93 8.28 -8.53 10.42
N ALA A 94 8.86 -9.68 10.05
CA ALA A 94 10.28 -9.79 9.68
C ALA A 94 10.62 -9.18 8.32
N MET A 95 9.68 -9.25 7.37
CA MET A 95 9.78 -8.56 6.07
C MET A 95 9.22 -7.14 6.12
N GLY A 96 8.45 -6.79 7.15
CA GLY A 96 7.80 -5.50 7.29
C GLY A 96 8.80 -4.35 7.15
N ASN A 97 9.95 -4.44 7.81
CA ASN A 97 10.96 -3.38 7.75
C ASN A 97 11.76 -3.28 6.43
N ARG A 98 11.48 -4.13 5.43
CA ARG A 98 12.11 -4.09 4.08
C ARG A 98 11.09 -3.85 2.97
N TYR A 99 9.86 -4.33 3.13
CA TYR A 99 8.73 -4.15 2.18
C TYR A 99 7.79 -3.00 2.57
N LEU A 100 7.70 -2.64 3.87
CA LEU A 100 6.97 -1.45 4.33
C LEU A 100 7.82 -0.19 4.22
N THR A 101 9.16 -0.24 4.14
CA THR A 101 9.99 0.96 3.94
C THR A 101 9.73 1.65 2.60
N PRO A 102 9.61 0.94 1.46
CA PRO A 102 9.13 1.52 0.21
C PRO A 102 7.71 2.07 0.33
N LEU A 103 6.79 1.36 1.01
CA LEU A 103 5.41 1.82 1.25
C LEU A 103 5.36 3.07 2.13
N TYR A 104 6.15 3.13 3.19
CA TYR A 104 6.30 4.26 4.09
C TYR A 104 6.92 5.46 3.38
N ASN A 105 7.95 5.22 2.57
CA ASN A 105 8.58 6.25 1.75
C ASN A 105 7.63 6.73 0.64
N PHE A 106 6.78 5.85 0.10
CA PHE A 106 5.71 6.16 -0.85
C PHE A 106 4.59 6.99 -0.18
N LEU A 107 4.19 6.65 1.05
CA LEU A 107 3.25 7.42 1.88
C LEU A 107 3.83 8.79 2.30
N LYS A 108 5.15 8.90 2.44
CA LYS A 108 5.86 10.17 2.70
C LYS A 108 6.08 11.03 1.46
N THR A 109 5.76 10.55 0.26
CA THR A 109 5.87 11.38 -0.95
C THR A 109 4.82 12.48 -0.92
N ASN A 110 5.25 13.74 -1.08
CA ASN A 110 4.38 14.88 -1.42
C ASN A 110 3.17 15.12 -0.50
N GLY A 111 3.29 14.88 0.81
CA GLY A 111 2.19 15.16 1.75
C GLY A 111 1.02 14.16 1.69
N LEU A 112 1.18 13.03 0.99
CA LEU A 112 0.18 11.96 0.92
C LEU A 112 -0.22 11.46 2.32
N ASN A 113 0.72 11.35 3.27
CA ASN A 113 0.38 10.96 4.64
C ASN A 113 -0.65 11.89 5.30
N ARG A 114 -0.58 13.19 5.01
CA ARG A 114 -1.42 14.20 5.67
C ARG A 114 -2.80 14.14 5.05
N PHE A 115 -2.87 13.95 3.75
CA PHE A 115 -4.14 13.76 3.05
C PHE A 115 -4.82 12.44 3.46
N ILE A 116 -4.08 11.33 3.56
CA ILE A 116 -4.62 10.06 4.07
C ILE A 116 -5.12 10.22 5.50
N LEU A 117 -4.39 10.92 6.37
CA LEU A 117 -4.83 11.18 7.73
C LEU A 117 -6.13 12.00 7.74
N ILE A 118 -6.20 13.09 6.97
CA ILE A 118 -7.42 13.91 6.85
C ILE A 118 -8.58 13.07 6.30
N PHE A 119 -8.34 12.28 5.26
CA PHE A 119 -9.34 11.39 4.67
C PHE A 119 -9.89 10.40 5.71
N LEU A 120 -9.02 9.69 6.44
CA LEU A 120 -9.42 8.74 7.49
C LEU A 120 -10.17 9.44 8.62
N LEU A 121 -9.72 10.62 9.04
CA LEU A 121 -10.43 11.40 10.05
C LEU A 121 -11.83 11.75 9.55
N LEU A 122 -11.98 12.23 8.32
CA LEU A 122 -13.30 12.57 7.78
C LEU A 122 -14.22 11.34 7.67
N VAL A 123 -13.69 10.21 7.19
CA VAL A 123 -14.44 8.94 7.12
C VAL A 123 -14.90 8.45 8.50
N ILE A 124 -14.14 8.71 9.56
CA ILE A 124 -14.49 8.30 10.93
C ILE A 124 -15.42 9.31 11.62
N PHE A 125 -15.18 10.61 11.42
CA PHE A 125 -15.87 11.67 12.16
C PHE A 125 -17.16 12.16 11.49
N ILE A 126 -17.25 12.24 10.17
CA ILE A 126 -18.49 12.66 9.49
C ILE A 126 -19.67 11.72 9.80
N PRO A 127 -19.51 10.39 9.89
CA PRO A 127 -20.60 9.50 10.31
C PRO A 127 -21.23 9.81 11.67
N VAL A 128 -20.50 10.41 12.61
CA VAL A 128 -21.01 10.67 13.97
C VAL A 128 -22.27 11.55 13.96
N PRO A 129 -22.26 12.77 13.38
CA PRO A 129 -23.48 13.58 13.27
C PRO A 129 -24.54 12.95 12.36
N MET A 130 -24.16 12.12 11.37
CA MET A 130 -25.09 11.50 10.43
C MET A 130 -26.13 10.61 11.13
N VAL A 131 -25.74 9.91 12.21
CA VAL A 131 -26.66 9.10 13.03
C VAL A 131 -27.78 9.91 13.66
N PHE A 132 -27.54 11.19 13.94
CA PHE A 132 -28.52 12.04 14.63
C PHE A 132 -29.37 12.88 13.69
N ILE A 133 -28.86 13.16 12.48
CA ILE A 133 -29.53 14.04 11.52
C ILE A 133 -30.26 13.26 10.42
N GLU A 134 -29.85 12.04 10.09
CA GLU A 134 -30.49 11.26 9.01
C GLU A 134 -31.45 10.19 9.54
N PRO A 135 -32.69 10.10 9.01
CA PRO A 135 -33.68 9.16 9.49
C PRO A 135 -33.39 7.70 9.11
N GLU A 136 -32.71 7.46 7.99
CA GLU A 136 -32.36 6.10 7.51
C GLU A 136 -31.07 5.56 8.14
N ILE A 137 -30.38 6.35 8.95
CA ILE A 137 -29.13 5.96 9.60
C ILE A 137 -29.43 5.65 11.07
N HIS A 138 -29.60 4.37 11.39
CA HIS A 138 -30.05 3.95 12.72
C HIS A 138 -28.93 3.84 13.75
N ASN A 139 -27.69 3.59 13.31
CA ASN A 139 -26.54 3.43 14.19
C ASN A 139 -25.25 3.88 13.49
N TYR A 140 -24.17 4.01 14.28
CA TYR A 140 -22.87 4.43 13.77
C TYR A 140 -22.27 3.46 12.72
N PRO A 141 -22.34 2.12 12.87
CA PRO A 141 -21.95 1.21 11.80
C PRO A 141 -22.60 1.49 10.45
N ASP A 142 -23.91 1.77 10.40
CA ASP A 142 -24.63 2.11 9.17
C ASP A 142 -24.11 3.43 8.57
N ALA A 143 -23.88 4.43 9.44
CA ALA A 143 -23.30 5.71 9.03
C ALA A 143 -21.86 5.56 8.48
N LEU A 144 -21.06 4.70 9.09
CA LEU A 144 -19.69 4.42 8.68
C LEU A 144 -19.67 3.64 7.35
N TRP A 145 -20.58 2.67 7.19
CA TRP A 145 -20.79 1.97 5.92
C TRP A 145 -21.11 2.94 4.80
N TRP A 146 -22.09 3.82 5.00
CA TRP A 146 -22.44 4.88 4.05
C TRP A 146 -21.24 5.76 3.68
N ALA A 147 -20.47 6.19 4.68
CA ALA A 147 -19.29 7.03 4.44
C ALA A 147 -18.21 6.31 3.63
N ILE A 148 -17.96 5.02 3.89
CA ILE A 148 -16.99 4.23 3.12
C ILE A 148 -17.47 4.06 1.67
N VAL A 149 -18.72 3.66 1.47
CA VAL A 149 -19.32 3.47 0.13
C VAL A 149 -19.31 4.77 -0.68
N THR A 150 -19.59 5.90 -0.04
CA THR A 150 -19.58 7.22 -0.65
C THR A 150 -18.15 7.69 -0.97
N ALA A 151 -17.24 7.62 0.01
CA ALA A 151 -15.86 8.10 -0.14
C ALA A 151 -15.06 7.28 -1.16
N THR A 152 -15.39 5.99 -1.32
CA THR A 152 -14.79 5.11 -2.34
C THR A 152 -15.45 5.23 -3.71
N THR A 153 -16.46 6.09 -3.86
CA THR A 153 -17.24 6.30 -5.09
C THR A 153 -17.99 5.05 -5.59
N VAL A 154 -18.23 4.07 -4.71
CA VAL A 154 -19.02 2.87 -5.04
C VAL A 154 -20.50 3.21 -5.15
N GLY A 155 -21.04 3.90 -4.15
CA GLY A 155 -22.40 4.45 -4.20
C GLY A 155 -23.51 3.42 -4.46
N TYR A 156 -23.65 2.39 -3.62
CA TYR A 156 -24.72 1.39 -3.76
C TYR A 156 -26.13 1.98 -3.74
N GLY A 157 -26.31 3.10 -3.02
CA GLY A 157 -27.60 3.79 -2.91
C GLY A 157 -28.58 3.14 -1.93
N ASP A 158 -28.09 2.25 -1.07
CA ASP A 158 -28.82 1.57 0.00
C ASP A 158 -29.08 2.47 1.21
N ILE A 159 -28.17 3.39 1.50
CA ILE A 159 -28.33 4.44 2.50
C ILE A 159 -28.02 5.78 1.83
N ILE A 160 -28.95 6.73 1.88
CA ILE A 160 -28.79 8.05 1.25
C ILE A 160 -29.19 9.19 2.19
N PRO A 161 -28.34 10.23 2.35
CA PRO A 161 -28.69 11.40 3.13
C PRO A 161 -29.81 12.21 2.46
N VAL A 162 -30.91 12.41 3.19
CA VAL A 162 -32.07 13.14 2.72
C VAL A 162 -32.17 14.53 3.34
N THR A 163 -31.55 14.75 4.52
CA THR A 163 -31.63 16.05 5.18
C THR A 163 -30.73 17.11 4.54
N PRO A 164 -31.07 18.40 4.63
CA PRO A 164 -30.22 19.46 4.08
C PRO A 164 -28.80 19.45 4.65
N ILE A 165 -28.65 19.23 5.96
CA ILE A 165 -27.35 19.20 6.62
C ILE A 165 -26.58 17.94 6.22
N GLY A 166 -27.24 16.77 6.20
CA GLY A 166 -26.57 15.54 5.78
C GLY A 166 -26.17 15.56 4.31
N ARG A 167 -26.92 16.23 3.41
CA ARG A 167 -26.50 16.46 2.02
C ARG A 167 -25.26 17.34 1.89
N ILE A 168 -25.10 18.35 2.76
CA ILE A 168 -23.87 19.16 2.81
C ILE A 168 -22.68 18.28 3.23
N LEU A 169 -22.84 17.49 4.29
CA LEU A 169 -21.80 16.56 4.77
C LEU A 169 -21.46 15.48 3.73
N ALA A 170 -22.48 14.94 3.05
CA ALA A 170 -22.32 14.01 1.94
C ALA A 170 -21.52 14.62 0.79
N SER A 171 -21.82 15.87 0.42
CA SER A 171 -21.10 16.58 -0.63
C SER A 171 -19.62 16.77 -0.29
N ILE A 172 -19.32 17.13 0.97
CA ILE A 172 -17.94 17.21 1.46
C ILE A 172 -17.25 15.84 1.36
N MET A 173 -17.93 14.77 1.79
CA MET A 173 -17.39 13.40 1.70
C MET A 173 -17.09 12.98 0.26
N MET A 174 -17.97 13.30 -0.70
CA MET A 174 -17.79 13.00 -2.12
C MET A 174 -16.57 13.73 -2.71
N LEU A 175 -16.42 15.04 -2.43
CA LEU A 175 -15.28 15.83 -2.91
C LEU A 175 -13.96 15.27 -2.37
N VAL A 176 -13.95 14.91 -1.09
CA VAL A 176 -12.79 14.30 -0.42
C VAL A 176 -12.46 12.93 -1.00
N GLY A 177 -13.48 12.11 -1.30
CA GLY A 177 -13.33 10.80 -1.95
C GLY A 177 -12.67 10.88 -3.32
N ILE A 178 -13.17 11.77 -4.19
CA ILE A 178 -12.58 11.99 -5.52
C ILE A 178 -11.14 12.53 -5.39
N GLY A 179 -10.91 13.48 -4.47
CA GLY A 179 -9.57 14.00 -4.18
C GLY A 179 -8.59 12.91 -3.73
N PHE A 180 -9.05 11.96 -2.93
CA PHE A 180 -8.26 10.83 -2.46
C PHE A 180 -7.81 9.91 -3.61
N ILE A 181 -8.74 9.52 -4.47
CA ILE A 181 -8.44 8.69 -5.65
C ILE A 181 -7.46 9.42 -6.58
N GLY A 182 -7.67 10.72 -6.81
CA GLY A 182 -6.77 11.56 -7.61
C GLY A 182 -5.37 11.64 -7.01
N MET A 183 -5.24 11.76 -5.68
CA MET A 183 -3.95 11.84 -5.01
C MET A 183 -3.18 10.51 -5.03
N ILE A 184 -3.87 9.38 -4.87
CA ILE A 184 -3.25 8.05 -5.03
C ILE A 184 -2.74 7.91 -6.46
N THR A 185 -3.58 8.21 -7.45
CA THR A 185 -3.23 8.12 -8.87
C THR A 185 -2.03 8.99 -9.21
N SER A 186 -2.02 10.25 -8.75
CA SER A 186 -0.90 11.17 -8.93
C SER A 186 0.39 10.65 -8.28
N THR A 187 0.30 10.08 -7.08
CA THR A 187 1.47 9.53 -6.38
C THR A 187 2.04 8.33 -7.15
N ILE A 188 1.19 7.40 -7.59
CA ILE A 188 1.59 6.27 -8.44
C ILE A 188 2.27 6.76 -9.72
N MET A 189 1.69 7.76 -10.39
CA MET A 189 2.25 8.34 -11.60
C MET A 189 3.59 9.04 -11.37
N SER A 190 3.75 9.75 -10.26
CA SER A 190 5.03 10.38 -9.89
C SER A 190 6.13 9.35 -9.66
N TYR A 191 5.79 8.23 -9.01
CA TYR A 191 6.71 7.13 -8.74
C TYR A 191 7.06 6.37 -10.03
N ALA A 192 6.04 6.01 -10.82
CA ALA A 192 6.18 5.25 -12.07
C ALA A 192 6.93 6.05 -13.14
N SER A 193 6.64 7.34 -13.27
CA SER A 193 7.32 8.20 -14.24
C SER A 193 8.79 8.39 -13.89
N GLY A 194 9.16 8.36 -12.60
CA GLY A 194 10.53 8.71 -12.15
C GLY A 194 11.04 10.00 -12.81
N LYS A 195 10.12 10.87 -13.23
CA LYS A 195 10.38 12.09 -13.99
C LYS A 195 10.61 13.17 -12.96
N LYS A 196 11.88 13.53 -12.86
CA LYS A 196 12.53 14.66 -13.53
C LYS A 196 12.37 15.86 -12.64
N LYS A 197 13.53 16.27 -12.08
CA LYS A 197 13.76 17.45 -11.26
C LYS A 197 12.61 18.46 -11.44
N ARG A 198 11.85 18.69 -10.36
CA ARG A 198 11.33 20.03 -10.13
C ARG A 198 12.59 20.89 -10.14
N PHE A 199 12.82 21.62 -11.25
CA PHE A 199 14.01 22.45 -11.44
C PHE A 199 14.18 23.23 -10.14
N SER A 200 15.19 22.86 -9.34
CA SER A 200 15.35 23.43 -8.01
C SER A 200 15.52 24.93 -8.21
N SER A 201 14.96 25.76 -7.34
CA SER A 201 15.23 27.20 -7.38
C SER A 201 16.73 27.49 -7.43
N THR A 202 17.56 26.60 -6.87
CA THR A 202 19.02 26.58 -6.98
C THR A 202 19.56 26.41 -8.41
N ASP A 203 18.95 25.55 -9.24
CA ASP A 203 19.36 25.35 -10.64
C ASP A 203 18.98 26.57 -11.50
N LYS A 204 17.89 27.27 -11.16
CA LYS A 204 17.51 28.54 -11.81
C LYS A 204 18.45 29.68 -11.41
N ILE A 205 18.78 29.79 -10.12
CA ILE A 205 19.72 30.79 -9.61
C ILE A 205 21.10 30.56 -10.25
N ALA A 206 21.58 29.31 -10.31
CA ALA A 206 22.85 29.00 -10.95
C ALA A 206 22.88 29.39 -12.43
N HIS A 207 21.78 29.20 -13.17
CA HIS A 207 21.68 29.63 -14.57
C HIS A 207 21.64 31.15 -14.72
N ILE A 208 20.97 31.86 -13.81
CA ILE A 208 20.90 33.33 -13.82
C ILE A 208 22.27 33.92 -13.47
N THR A 209 22.95 33.42 -12.45
CA THR A 209 24.30 33.86 -12.08
C THR A 209 25.27 33.68 -13.25
N LYS A 210 25.24 32.51 -13.90
CA LYS A 210 26.10 32.25 -15.06
C LYS A 210 25.82 33.19 -16.25
N ALA A 211 24.56 33.59 -16.44
CA ALA A 211 24.19 34.52 -17.50
C ALA A 211 24.63 35.96 -17.17
N ILE A 212 24.67 36.33 -15.88
CA ILE A 212 25.17 37.63 -15.42
C ILE A 212 26.70 37.70 -15.58
N ASP A 213 27.43 36.65 -15.18
CA ASP A 213 28.90 36.59 -15.33
C ASP A 213 29.33 36.74 -16.80
N GLN A 214 28.59 36.14 -17.74
CA GLN A 214 28.86 36.26 -19.17
C GLN A 214 28.66 37.69 -19.71
N ILE A 215 27.79 38.48 -19.09
CA ILE A 215 27.54 39.89 -19.48
C ILE A 215 28.61 40.80 -18.88
N GLU A 216 29.15 40.47 -17.71
CA GLU A 216 30.28 41.21 -17.12
C GLU A 216 31.58 40.97 -17.91
N GLU A 217 31.83 39.77 -18.42
CA GLU A 217 33.01 39.47 -19.26
C GLU A 217 32.97 40.12 -20.66
N THR A 218 31.82 40.65 -21.11
CA THR A 218 31.68 41.30 -22.43
C THR A 218 31.79 42.83 -22.39
N LYS A 219 32.10 43.42 -21.23
CA LYS A 219 32.42 44.85 -21.07
C LYS A 219 33.91 45.06 -20.82
#